data_AF-A0A8D8FYW8-F1
#
_entry.id   AF-A0A8D8FYW8-F1
#
_cell.length_a   1.000
_cell.length_b   1.000
_cell.length_c   1.000
_cell.angle_alpha   90.00
_cell.angle_beta   90.00
_cell.angle_gamma   90.00
#
_symmetry.space_group_name_H-M   'P 1'
#
loop_
_entity.id
_entity.type
_entity.pdbx_description
1 polymer ?
#
loop_
_entity_poly.entity_id
_entity_poly.type
_entity_poly.pdbx_seq_one_letter_code
_entity_poly.pdbx_strand_id
1 'polypeptide(L)'
;MAAGSTLQKAIDIVTKATEEDRNKNYEEALRLYEHGVEYFLHAIKYEAQGDKAKDSIRAKCLQYLDRAEKLKAYLKKGKKKPVKDGGSGGNSKDDKGKKNNGGDSSSESDSDDPEKKKLQSKLEGAIVVEKPHVKWSDVAGLEGAKEALKEAVILPIKFPHLFTGKRIPWKGILLFGPPGTGKSYLAKAVATEANNSTFFSVSSSDLVSKWLGESEKLVKNLFELARAHKPSIIFIDEVDSLCSSRSD
;
A
#
# COMPACT_ATOMS: atom_id res chain seq x y z
N MET A 1 -32.11 12.22 27.08
CA MET A 1 -31.76 12.70 25.73
C MET A 1 -31.32 11.48 24.91
N ALA A 2 -32.00 11.18 23.81
CA ALA A 2 -31.77 9.97 23.03
C ALA A 2 -30.39 10.01 22.36
N ALA A 3 -29.47 9.15 22.78
CA ALA A 3 -28.23 8.92 22.06
C ALA A 3 -28.58 8.16 20.76
N GLY A 4 -28.66 8.89 19.64
CA GLY A 4 -28.89 8.30 18.32
C GLY A 4 -27.81 7.26 17.96
N SER A 5 -28.19 6.22 17.22
CA SER A 5 -27.30 5.14 16.78
C SER A 5 -26.07 5.70 16.05
N THR A 6 -24.95 5.00 16.16
CA THR A 6 -23.69 5.36 15.49
C THR A 6 -23.88 5.44 13.98
N LEU A 7 -24.74 4.57 13.44
CA LEU A 7 -25.16 4.62 12.04
C LEU A 7 -25.86 5.94 11.66
N GLN A 8 -26.74 6.47 12.51
CA GLN A 8 -27.42 7.75 12.24
C GLN A 8 -26.42 8.91 12.21
N LYS A 9 -25.47 8.92 13.14
CA LYS A 9 -24.37 9.92 13.13
C LYS A 9 -23.54 9.84 11.85
N ALA A 10 -23.27 8.64 11.35
CA ALA A 10 -22.55 8.44 10.09
C ALA A 10 -23.31 9.06 8.91
N ILE A 11 -24.63 8.84 8.84
CA ILE A 11 -25.51 9.41 7.81
C ILE A 11 -25.52 10.93 7.87
N ASP A 12 -25.65 11.51 9.06
CA ASP A 12 -25.67 12.97 9.24
C ASP A 12 -24.35 13.62 8.79
N ILE A 13 -23.21 13.00 9.13
CA ILE A 13 -21.88 13.49 8.74
C ILE A 13 -21.70 13.43 7.22
N VAL A 14 -22.11 12.33 6.58
CA VAL A 14 -21.96 12.20 5.12
C VAL A 14 -22.95 13.08 4.34
N THR A 15 -24.12 13.33 4.89
CA THR A 15 -25.07 14.31 4.32
C THR A 15 -24.42 15.69 4.29
N LYS A 16 -23.83 16.13 5.42
CA LYS A 16 -23.04 17.37 5.49
C LYS A 16 -21.86 17.36 4.53
N ALA A 17 -21.14 16.24 4.40
CA ALA A 17 -20.03 16.12 3.45
C ALA A 17 -20.48 16.37 2.00
N THR A 18 -21.67 15.88 1.64
CA THR A 18 -22.25 16.02 0.30
C THR A 18 -22.73 17.45 0.03
N GLU A 19 -23.23 18.15 1.07
CA GLU A 19 -23.55 19.58 1.00
C GLU A 19 -22.31 20.43 0.80
N GLU A 20 -21.23 20.20 1.57
CA GLU A 20 -19.96 20.91 1.41
C GLU A 20 -19.32 20.64 0.05
N ASP A 21 -19.44 19.40 -0.47
CA ASP A 21 -18.99 19.05 -1.82
C ASP A 21 -19.77 19.82 -2.89
N ARG A 22 -21.09 19.94 -2.74
CA ARG A 22 -21.94 20.76 -3.62
C ARG A 22 -21.59 22.25 -3.53
N ASN A 23 -21.22 22.71 -2.34
CA ASN A 23 -20.77 24.09 -2.08
C ASN A 23 -19.33 24.35 -2.57
N LYS A 24 -18.68 23.37 -3.20
CA LYS A 24 -17.28 23.42 -3.66
C LYS A 24 -16.25 23.63 -2.56
N ASN A 25 -16.63 23.41 -1.30
CA ASN A 25 -15.74 23.46 -0.16
C ASN A 25 -15.04 22.11 -0.01
N TYR A 26 -14.16 21.79 -0.97
CA TYR A 26 -13.60 20.47 -1.12
C TYR A 26 -12.68 20.02 0.02
N GLU A 27 -12.08 20.97 0.76
CA GLU A 27 -11.24 20.66 1.92
C GLU A 27 -12.08 20.15 3.10
N GLU A 28 -13.17 20.83 3.45
CA GLU A 28 -14.09 20.36 4.50
C GLU A 28 -14.90 19.14 4.06
N ALA A 29 -15.32 19.08 2.78
CA ALA A 29 -15.99 17.91 2.23
C ALA A 29 -15.12 16.64 2.36
N LEU A 30 -13.82 16.74 2.04
CA LEU A 30 -12.89 15.63 2.20
C LEU A 30 -12.80 15.17 3.67
N ARG A 31 -12.66 16.11 4.61
CA ARG A 31 -12.59 15.80 6.04
C ARG A 31 -13.86 15.12 6.54
N LEU A 32 -15.03 15.62 6.13
CA LEU A 32 -16.33 15.07 6.52
C LEU A 32 -16.57 13.69 5.91
N TYR A 33 -16.15 13.45 4.66
CA TYR A 33 -16.20 12.12 4.06
C TYR A 33 -15.31 11.11 4.79
N GLU A 34 -14.07 11.48 5.14
CA GLU A 34 -13.17 10.62 5.93
C GLU A 34 -13.78 10.27 7.30
N HIS A 35 -14.31 11.27 8.00
CA HIS A 35 -14.95 11.07 9.31
C HIS A 35 -16.23 10.24 9.21
N GLY A 36 -17.09 10.49 8.22
CA GLY A 36 -18.33 9.74 8.02
C GLY A 36 -18.09 8.25 7.74
N VAL A 37 -17.07 7.91 6.96
CA VAL A 37 -16.67 6.52 6.70
C VAL A 37 -16.20 5.83 7.98
N GLU A 38 -15.46 6.51 8.85
CA GLU A 38 -15.03 5.95 10.12
C GLU A 38 -16.22 5.52 11.01
N TYR A 39 -17.27 6.35 11.07
CA TYR A 39 -18.50 6.04 11.79
C TYR A 39 -19.28 4.89 11.14
N PHE A 40 -19.33 4.80 9.80
CA PHE A 40 -19.97 3.67 9.14
C PHE A 40 -19.23 2.35 9.39
N LEU A 41 -17.89 2.35 9.40
CA LEU A 41 -17.09 1.17 9.77
C LEU A 41 -17.32 0.76 11.22
N HIS A 42 -17.48 1.73 12.13
CA HIS A 42 -17.84 1.46 13.52
C HIS A 42 -19.23 0.81 13.61
N ALA A 43 -20.21 1.33 12.88
CA ALA A 43 -21.56 0.77 12.82
C ALA A 43 -21.57 -0.67 12.26
N ILE A 44 -20.78 -0.97 11.23
CA ILE A 44 -20.64 -2.34 10.68
C ILE A 44 -20.11 -3.31 11.75
N LYS A 45 -19.15 -2.86 12.56
CA LYS A 45 -18.48 -3.71 13.55
C LYS A 45 -19.33 -3.96 14.81
N TYR A 46 -20.09 -2.96 15.25
CA TYR A 46 -20.74 -3.00 16.57
C TYR A 46 -22.28 -2.93 16.55
N GLU A 47 -22.90 -2.42 15.48
CA GLU A 47 -24.36 -2.20 15.43
C GLU A 47 -25.06 -3.06 14.38
N ALA A 48 -24.41 -3.36 13.25
CA ALA A 48 -25.03 -4.12 12.16
C ALA A 48 -25.15 -5.61 12.50
N GLN A 49 -26.39 -6.08 12.67
CA GLN A 49 -26.73 -7.50 12.80
C GLN A 49 -27.23 -8.02 11.44
N GLY A 50 -26.54 -9.04 10.91
CA GLY A 50 -26.87 -9.68 9.62
C GLY A 50 -26.02 -9.22 8.43
N ASP A 51 -25.65 -10.17 7.58
CA ASP A 51 -24.69 -9.96 6.48
C ASP A 51 -25.20 -8.98 5.41
N LYS A 52 -26.49 -9.05 5.05
CA LYS A 52 -27.09 -8.13 4.06
C LYS A 52 -27.01 -6.66 4.45
N ALA A 53 -27.17 -6.36 5.74
CA ALA A 53 -27.09 -4.99 6.26
C ALA A 53 -25.63 -4.49 6.23
N LYS A 54 -24.67 -5.34 6.61
CA LYS A 54 -23.24 -5.03 6.52
C LYS A 54 -22.82 -4.77 5.08
N ASP A 55 -23.26 -5.59 4.14
CA ASP A 55 -22.93 -5.44 2.71
C ASP A 55 -23.49 -4.14 2.13
N SER A 56 -24.73 -3.78 2.50
CA SER A 56 -25.35 -2.53 2.08
C SER A 56 -24.61 -1.29 2.62
N ILE A 57 -24.12 -1.36 3.87
CA ILE A 57 -23.34 -0.27 4.48
C ILE A 57 -21.94 -0.21 3.86
N ARG A 58 -21.29 -1.35 3.61
CA ARG A 58 -19.99 -1.43 2.92
C ARG A 58 -20.06 -0.83 1.52
N ALA A 59 -21.09 -1.17 0.74
CA ALA A 59 -21.27 -0.64 -0.60
C ALA A 59 -21.37 0.89 -0.61
N LYS A 60 -22.11 1.47 0.35
CA LYS A 60 -22.18 2.94 0.51
C LYS A 60 -20.86 3.54 0.99
N CYS A 61 -20.14 2.89 1.91
CA CYS A 61 -18.81 3.35 2.33
C CYS A 61 -17.85 3.46 1.15
N LEU A 62 -17.83 2.44 0.27
CA LEU A 62 -16.97 2.43 -0.90
C LEU A 62 -17.28 3.58 -1.86
N GLN A 63 -18.56 3.94 -2.03
CA GLN A 63 -18.95 5.10 -2.86
C GLN A 63 -18.44 6.42 -2.28
N TYR A 64 -18.58 6.62 -0.97
CA TYR A 64 -18.09 7.84 -0.30
C TYR A 64 -16.56 7.91 -0.29
N LEU A 65 -15.88 6.76 -0.15
CA LEU A 65 -14.43 6.65 -0.24
C LEU A 65 -13.92 7.00 -1.64
N ASP A 66 -14.53 6.50 -2.71
CA ASP A 66 -14.16 6.84 -4.09
C ASP A 66 -14.32 8.36 -4.35
N ARG A 67 -15.37 8.97 -3.80
CA ARG A 67 -15.55 10.42 -3.91
C ARG A 67 -14.45 11.19 -3.18
N ALA A 68 -14.08 10.77 -1.97
CA ALA A 68 -13.00 11.35 -1.19
C ALA A 68 -11.65 11.26 -1.93
N GLU A 69 -11.35 10.13 -2.60
CA GLU A 69 -10.13 9.99 -3.41
C GLU A 69 -10.09 11.00 -4.57
N LYS A 70 -11.22 11.19 -5.27
CA LYS A 70 -11.34 12.18 -6.34
C LYS A 70 -11.12 13.61 -5.84
N LEU A 71 -11.68 13.95 -4.68
CA LEU A 71 -11.48 15.27 -4.05
C LEU A 71 -10.03 15.49 -3.64
N LYS A 72 -9.40 14.49 -3.02
CA LYS A 72 -7.97 14.53 -2.65
C LYS A 72 -7.06 14.72 -3.86
N ALA A 73 -7.35 14.04 -4.96
CA ALA A 73 -6.61 14.21 -6.22
C ALA A 73 -6.81 15.63 -6.82
N TYR A 74 -8.03 16.17 -6.75
CA TYR A 74 -8.34 17.53 -7.19
C TYR A 74 -7.58 18.59 -6.39
N LEU A 75 -7.61 18.50 -5.06
CA LEU A 75 -6.88 19.40 -4.15
C LEU A 75 -5.36 19.33 -4.35
N LYS A 76 -4.82 18.13 -4.64
CA LYS A 76 -3.39 17.94 -4.96
C LYS A 76 -3.00 18.59 -6.28
N LYS A 77 -3.90 18.63 -7.28
CA LYS A 77 -3.69 19.35 -8.55
C LYS A 77 -3.80 20.88 -8.38
N GLY A 78 -4.70 21.37 -7.52
CA GLY A 78 -4.88 22.80 -7.24
C GLY A 78 -3.71 23.47 -6.49
N LYS A 79 -2.90 22.72 -5.73
CA LYS A 79 -1.71 23.25 -5.02
C LYS A 79 -0.47 23.46 -5.91
N LYS A 80 -0.49 23.08 -7.20
CA LYS A 80 0.55 23.52 -8.15
C LYS A 80 0.24 24.95 -8.62
N LYS A 81 0.76 25.97 -7.92
CA LYS A 81 0.75 27.34 -8.44
C LYS A 81 1.67 27.46 -9.68
N PRO A 82 1.30 28.30 -10.67
CA PRO A 82 2.09 28.54 -11.88
C PRO A 82 3.34 29.38 -11.56
N VAL A 83 4.41 29.10 -12.29
CA VAL A 83 5.68 29.86 -12.27
C VAL A 83 5.39 31.31 -12.67
N LYS A 84 5.91 32.25 -11.89
CA LYS A 84 5.84 33.70 -12.15
C LYS A 84 6.96 34.05 -13.14
N ASP A 85 6.58 34.53 -14.32
CA ASP A 85 7.47 35.01 -15.38
C ASP A 85 7.65 36.55 -15.31
N GLY A 86 8.83 37.02 -15.71
CA GLY A 86 9.23 38.44 -15.88
C GLY A 86 9.94 39.10 -14.69
N GLY A 87 11.15 39.68 -14.80
CA GLY A 87 12.07 39.83 -15.92
C GLY A 87 13.27 40.75 -15.58
N SER A 88 14.37 40.50 -16.32
CA SER A 88 15.45 41.40 -16.77
C SER A 88 16.54 41.95 -15.81
N GLY A 89 17.81 41.74 -16.20
CA GLY A 89 18.94 42.63 -15.84
C GLY A 89 20.36 42.04 -15.82
N GLY A 90 21.04 41.95 -16.98
CA GLY A 90 22.43 42.42 -17.16
C GLY A 90 23.66 41.51 -16.92
N ASN A 91 24.28 41.13 -18.05
CA ASN A 91 25.73 41.09 -18.41
C ASN A 91 26.77 40.09 -17.83
N SER A 92 27.27 39.26 -18.78
CA SER A 92 28.67 39.15 -19.26
C SER A 92 29.68 38.12 -18.67
N LYS A 93 30.21 37.35 -19.64
CA LYS A 93 31.57 36.77 -19.85
C LYS A 93 31.89 35.34 -19.40
N ASP A 94 32.16 34.53 -20.43
CA ASP A 94 33.30 33.62 -20.66
C ASP A 94 33.84 32.76 -19.50
N ASP A 95 33.78 31.42 -19.64
CA ASP A 95 34.97 30.57 -19.93
C ASP A 95 34.64 29.06 -19.75
N LYS A 96 35.46 28.26 -20.43
CA LYS A 96 35.53 26.81 -20.63
C LYS A 96 35.06 25.85 -19.53
N GLY A 97 34.25 24.88 -19.97
CA GLY A 97 34.49 23.43 -19.90
C GLY A 97 34.92 22.78 -18.58
N LYS A 98 34.05 21.92 -18.03
CA LYS A 98 34.46 20.59 -17.50
C LYS A 98 33.24 19.71 -17.21
N LYS A 99 33.31 18.46 -17.67
CA LYS A 99 32.55 17.34 -17.12
C LYS A 99 32.74 17.29 -15.60
N ASN A 100 31.67 17.03 -14.84
CA ASN A 100 31.65 16.01 -13.79
C ASN A 100 30.24 15.83 -13.22
N ASN A 101 29.81 14.57 -13.19
CA ASN A 101 28.78 14.05 -12.31
C ASN A 101 29.29 14.09 -10.86
N GLY A 102 28.46 14.53 -9.91
CA GLY A 102 28.71 14.36 -8.49
C GLY A 102 27.77 15.19 -7.60
N GLY A 103 27.33 14.58 -6.49
CA GLY A 103 26.61 15.21 -5.38
C GLY A 103 25.19 14.68 -5.23
N ASP A 104 24.91 13.56 -4.57
CA ASP A 104 25.22 13.17 -3.17
C ASP A 104 24.47 13.99 -2.11
N SER A 105 23.77 13.27 -1.25
CA SER A 105 23.17 13.69 0.03
C SER A 105 22.96 12.44 0.88
N SER A 106 24.08 11.81 1.21
CA SER A 106 24.42 11.19 2.49
C SER A 106 23.35 11.10 3.59
N SER A 107 23.13 9.86 4.04
CA SER A 107 23.06 9.55 5.48
C SER A 107 23.83 8.25 5.69
N GLU A 108 25.06 8.40 6.18
CA GLU A 108 26.05 7.35 6.40
C GLU A 108 25.63 6.37 7.52
N SER A 109 25.83 5.08 7.24
CA SER A 109 26.52 4.18 8.18
C SER A 109 27.18 3.10 7.33
N ASP A 110 28.43 3.39 6.97
CA ASP A 110 29.33 2.50 6.27
C ASP A 110 29.74 1.36 7.20
N SER A 111 29.27 0.16 6.87
CA SER A 111 30.14 -1.00 6.91
C SER A 111 30.17 -1.57 5.50
N ASP A 112 31.23 -1.22 4.77
CA ASP A 112 31.64 -1.80 3.49
C ASP A 112 32.02 -3.28 3.70
N ASP A 113 31.03 -4.10 4.04
CA ASP A 113 31.18 -5.53 4.18
C ASP A 113 31.10 -6.17 2.78
N PRO A 114 32.21 -6.67 2.22
CA PRO A 114 32.19 -7.35 0.92
C PRO A 114 31.27 -8.58 0.94
N GLU A 115 30.98 -9.16 2.10
CA GLU A 115 29.96 -10.21 2.23
C GLU A 115 28.56 -9.66 2.00
N LYS A 116 28.22 -8.48 2.52
CA LYS A 116 26.88 -7.88 2.36
C LYS A 116 26.59 -7.53 0.91
N LYS A 117 27.57 -7.01 0.15
CA LYS A 117 27.45 -6.76 -1.30
C LYS A 117 27.32 -8.06 -2.10
N LYS A 118 28.12 -9.09 -1.78
CA LYS A 118 27.97 -10.43 -2.40
C LYS A 118 26.61 -11.05 -2.11
N LEU A 119 26.14 -10.95 -0.87
CA LEU A 119 24.82 -11.44 -0.48
C LEU A 119 23.73 -10.64 -1.19
N GLN A 120 23.81 -9.30 -1.23
CA GLN A 120 22.87 -8.47 -2.02
C GLN A 120 22.83 -8.90 -3.48
N SER A 121 23.97 -9.17 -4.12
CA SER A 121 23.97 -9.68 -5.51
C SER A 121 23.36 -11.08 -5.63
N LYS A 122 23.54 -11.96 -4.64
CA LYS A 122 22.84 -13.26 -4.57
C LYS A 122 21.33 -13.07 -4.36
N LEU A 123 20.93 -12.10 -3.55
CA LEU A 123 19.52 -11.72 -3.33
C LEU A 123 18.89 -11.15 -4.61
N GLU A 124 19.62 -10.33 -5.37
CA GLU A 124 19.14 -9.80 -6.66
C GLU A 124 18.92 -10.90 -7.70
N GLY A 125 19.70 -11.98 -7.64
CA GLY A 125 19.50 -13.17 -8.48
C GLY A 125 18.36 -14.09 -8.01
N ALA A 126 18.14 -14.18 -6.69
CA ALA A 126 17.13 -15.05 -6.08
C ALA A 126 15.75 -14.40 -5.93
N ILE A 127 15.68 -13.06 -5.91
CA ILE A 127 14.45 -12.33 -5.69
C ILE A 127 14.13 -11.53 -6.92
N VAL A 128 13.02 -11.90 -7.57
CA VAL A 128 12.51 -11.12 -8.69
C VAL A 128 11.84 -9.88 -8.12
N VAL A 129 12.52 -8.74 -8.28
CA VAL A 129 11.96 -7.42 -8.00
C VAL A 129 11.27 -6.91 -9.26
N GLU A 130 9.95 -6.95 -9.26
CA GLU A 130 9.15 -6.49 -10.40
C GLU A 130 8.05 -5.51 -9.98
N LYS A 131 7.57 -4.75 -10.96
CA LYS A 131 6.32 -4.01 -10.88
C LYS A 131 5.32 -4.71 -11.81
N PRO A 132 4.53 -5.65 -11.28
CA PRO A 132 3.57 -6.34 -12.12
C PRO A 132 2.55 -5.35 -12.69
N HIS A 133 1.98 -5.71 -13.84
CA HIS A 133 0.94 -4.95 -14.53
C HIS A 133 -0.35 -5.77 -14.63
N VAL A 134 -0.76 -6.37 -13.51
CA VAL A 134 -1.98 -7.20 -13.43
C VAL A 134 -3.04 -6.41 -12.67
N LYS A 135 -4.23 -6.26 -13.21
CA LYS A 135 -5.33 -5.53 -12.57
C LYS A 135 -6.31 -6.47 -11.89
N TRP A 136 -7.15 -5.94 -10.99
CA TRP A 136 -8.25 -6.72 -10.39
C TRP A 136 -9.23 -7.29 -11.42
N SER A 137 -9.41 -6.59 -12.55
CA SER A 137 -10.26 -7.02 -13.68
C SER A 137 -9.74 -8.28 -14.37
N ASP A 138 -8.43 -8.53 -14.28
CA ASP A 138 -7.78 -9.63 -15.00
C ASP A 138 -7.89 -10.94 -14.20
N VAL A 139 -8.31 -10.86 -12.94
CA VAL A 139 -8.56 -12.01 -12.08
C VAL A 139 -10.05 -12.33 -12.10
N ALA A 140 -10.44 -13.50 -12.60
CA ALA A 140 -11.84 -13.95 -12.57
C ALA A 140 -12.20 -14.57 -11.22
N GLY A 141 -13.39 -14.24 -10.68
CA GLY A 141 -13.89 -14.81 -9.43
C GLY A 141 -13.14 -14.37 -8.17
N LEU A 142 -13.21 -15.17 -7.09
CA LEU A 142 -12.52 -14.94 -5.80
C LEU A 142 -12.89 -13.63 -5.09
N GLU A 143 -14.14 -13.18 -5.20
CA GLU A 143 -14.62 -11.87 -4.72
C GLU A 143 -14.36 -11.68 -3.22
N GLY A 144 -14.60 -12.71 -2.40
CA GLY A 144 -14.30 -12.65 -0.96
C GLY A 144 -12.80 -12.49 -0.66
N ALA A 145 -11.93 -13.18 -1.42
CA ALA A 145 -10.48 -13.04 -1.25
C ALA A 145 -9.98 -11.68 -1.75
N LYS A 146 -10.52 -11.19 -2.88
CA LYS A 146 -10.23 -9.85 -3.40
C LYS A 146 -10.64 -8.76 -2.40
N GLU A 147 -11.82 -8.88 -1.80
CA GLU A 147 -12.31 -7.92 -0.80
C GLU A 147 -11.43 -7.93 0.45
N ALA A 148 -11.12 -9.12 0.99
CA ALA A 148 -10.20 -9.26 2.12
C ALA A 148 -8.81 -8.66 1.83
N LEU A 149 -8.26 -8.89 0.64
CA LEU A 149 -6.97 -8.32 0.23
C LEU A 149 -7.02 -6.79 0.06
N LYS A 150 -8.14 -6.25 -0.47
CA LYS A 150 -8.35 -4.80 -0.56
C LYS A 150 -8.38 -4.16 0.82
N GLU A 151 -9.10 -4.73 1.77
CA GLU A 151 -9.14 -4.23 3.15
C GLU A 151 -7.79 -4.36 3.85
N ALA A 152 -7.09 -5.48 3.64
CA ALA A 152 -5.84 -5.79 4.34
C ALA A 152 -4.64 -4.98 3.83
N VAL A 153 -4.55 -4.75 2.51
CA VAL A 153 -3.37 -4.16 1.85
C VAL A 153 -3.65 -2.77 1.30
N ILE A 154 -4.76 -2.58 0.57
CA ILE A 154 -5.03 -1.32 -0.13
C ILE A 154 -5.50 -0.24 0.85
N LEU A 155 -6.37 -0.59 1.79
CA LEU A 155 -6.97 0.37 2.72
C LEU A 155 -5.92 1.06 3.62
N PRO A 156 -4.93 0.36 4.21
CA PRO A 156 -3.88 1.03 4.99
C PRO A 156 -2.97 1.94 4.17
N ILE A 157 -2.69 1.58 2.92
CA ILE A 157 -1.82 2.38 2.03
C ILE A 157 -2.55 3.65 1.60
N LYS A 158 -3.84 3.55 1.25
CA LYS A 158 -4.63 4.70 0.80
C LYS A 158 -5.07 5.62 1.95
N PHE A 159 -5.42 5.04 3.10
CA PHE A 159 -5.99 5.74 4.25
C PHE A 159 -5.23 5.42 5.55
N PRO A 160 -3.96 5.86 5.67
CA PRO A 160 -3.15 5.55 6.86
C PRO A 160 -3.73 6.13 8.17
N HIS A 161 -4.54 7.19 8.10
CA HIS A 161 -5.19 7.78 9.27
C HIS A 161 -6.22 6.84 9.94
N LEU A 162 -6.84 5.93 9.18
CA LEU A 162 -7.79 4.94 9.72
C LEU A 162 -7.09 3.82 10.50
N PHE A 163 -5.76 3.70 10.36
CA PHE A 163 -4.93 2.66 10.97
C PHE A 163 -4.00 3.27 12.03
N THR A 164 -4.58 4.05 12.94
CA THR A 164 -3.89 4.63 14.09
C THR A 164 -4.25 3.89 15.39
N GLY A 165 -3.36 3.92 16.39
CA GLY A 165 -3.57 3.25 17.67
C GLY A 165 -3.65 1.72 17.55
N LYS A 166 -4.80 1.14 17.90
CA LYS A 166 -5.01 -0.33 17.92
C LYS A 166 -5.26 -0.96 16.55
N ARG A 167 -5.57 -0.16 15.53
CA ARG A 167 -5.82 -0.66 14.16
C ARG A 167 -4.50 -0.75 13.43
N ILE A 168 -3.85 -1.91 13.53
CA ILE A 168 -2.57 -2.17 12.88
C ILE A 168 -2.86 -2.81 11.51
N PRO A 169 -2.19 -2.38 10.42
CA PRO A 169 -2.30 -3.06 9.14
C PRO A 169 -1.87 -4.52 9.24
N TRP A 170 -2.42 -5.35 8.37
CA TRP A 170 -2.10 -6.76 8.32
C TRP A 170 -0.63 -6.93 7.91
N LYS A 171 0.12 -7.73 8.67
CA LYS A 171 1.55 -7.98 8.40
C LYS A 171 1.81 -9.24 7.58
N GLY A 172 0.82 -10.10 7.44
CA GLY A 172 0.93 -11.36 6.71
C GLY A 172 -0.45 -11.87 6.31
N ILE A 173 -0.51 -12.47 5.13
CA ILE A 173 -1.73 -13.05 4.55
C ILE A 173 -1.33 -14.40 3.96
N LEU A 174 -2.04 -15.46 4.33
CA LEU A 174 -1.84 -16.79 3.77
C LEU A 174 -2.95 -17.07 2.75
N LEU A 175 -2.55 -17.30 1.50
CA LEU A 175 -3.44 -17.78 0.45
C LEU A 175 -3.23 -19.28 0.29
N PHE A 176 -4.27 -20.08 0.51
CA PHE A 176 -4.21 -21.53 0.35
C PHE A 176 -5.33 -22.02 -0.57
N GLY A 177 -5.12 -23.20 -1.16
CA GLY A 177 -6.07 -23.86 -2.05
C GLY A 177 -5.37 -24.69 -3.11
N PRO A 178 -6.12 -25.43 -3.95
CA PRO A 178 -5.57 -26.28 -5.00
C PRO A 178 -4.59 -25.55 -5.93
N PRO A 179 -3.64 -26.25 -6.57
CA PRO A 179 -2.78 -25.65 -7.58
C PRO A 179 -3.61 -25.12 -8.76
N GLY A 180 -3.13 -24.06 -9.41
CA GLY A 180 -3.81 -23.47 -10.57
C GLY A 180 -4.98 -22.53 -10.28
N THR A 181 -5.31 -22.24 -9.01
CA THR A 181 -6.41 -21.33 -8.63
C THR A 181 -6.06 -19.83 -8.68
N GLY A 182 -4.91 -19.47 -9.24
CA GLY A 182 -4.54 -18.06 -9.45
C GLY A 182 -4.00 -17.33 -8.21
N LYS A 183 -3.56 -18.02 -7.16
CA LYS A 183 -2.99 -17.41 -5.94
C LYS A 183 -1.83 -16.44 -6.24
N SER A 184 -0.85 -16.88 -7.02
CA SER A 184 0.30 -16.04 -7.42
C SER A 184 -0.13 -14.89 -8.33
N TYR A 185 -1.13 -15.12 -9.19
CA TYR A 185 -1.70 -14.09 -10.07
C TYR A 185 -2.45 -13.00 -9.27
N LEU A 186 -3.20 -13.41 -8.24
CA LEU A 186 -3.89 -12.53 -7.29
C LEU A 186 -2.89 -11.68 -6.51
N ALA A 187 -1.77 -12.25 -6.05
CA ALA A 187 -0.71 -11.50 -5.37
C ALA A 187 -0.09 -10.41 -6.26
N LYS A 188 0.14 -10.71 -7.55
CA LYS A 188 0.60 -9.71 -8.53
C LYS A 188 -0.44 -8.60 -8.77
N ALA A 189 -1.73 -8.94 -8.78
CA ALA A 189 -2.80 -7.95 -8.89
C ALA A 189 -2.82 -6.99 -7.69
N VAL A 190 -2.67 -7.53 -6.47
CA VAL A 190 -2.57 -6.72 -5.24
C VAL A 190 -1.41 -5.74 -5.33
N ALA A 191 -0.23 -6.18 -5.76
CA ALA A 191 0.95 -5.33 -5.84
C ALA A 191 0.81 -4.18 -6.82
N THR A 192 0.17 -4.44 -7.97
CA THR A 192 -0.14 -3.43 -8.98
C THR A 192 -1.09 -2.36 -8.41
N GLU A 193 -2.15 -2.81 -7.73
CA GLU A 193 -3.23 -1.97 -7.21
C GLU A 193 -2.85 -1.24 -5.92
N ALA A 194 -1.86 -1.77 -5.19
CA ALA A 194 -1.23 -1.15 -4.03
C ALA A 194 -0.28 -0.01 -4.43
N ASN A 195 -0.75 0.92 -5.27
CA ASN A 195 0.00 2.11 -5.68
C ASN A 195 1.33 1.79 -6.39
N ASN A 196 1.33 0.76 -7.25
CA ASN A 196 2.54 0.23 -7.92
C ASN A 196 3.67 -0.08 -6.92
N SER A 197 3.33 -0.75 -5.81
CA SER A 197 4.28 -1.18 -4.78
C SER A 197 5.34 -2.12 -5.36
N THR A 198 6.52 -2.11 -4.74
CA THR A 198 7.61 -3.03 -5.10
C THR A 198 7.20 -4.46 -4.76
N PHE A 199 7.19 -5.36 -5.73
CA PHE A 199 6.87 -6.78 -5.53
C PHE A 199 8.16 -7.58 -5.46
N PHE A 200 8.43 -8.18 -4.29
CA PHE A 200 9.51 -9.13 -4.09
C PHE A 200 8.94 -10.53 -4.20
N SER A 201 9.20 -11.22 -5.31
CA SER A 201 8.80 -12.61 -5.49
C SER A 201 9.97 -13.51 -5.12
N VAL A 202 9.77 -14.42 -4.17
CA VAL A 202 10.77 -15.39 -3.74
C VAL A 202 10.14 -16.78 -3.65
N SER A 203 10.80 -17.80 -4.19
CA SER A 203 10.43 -19.18 -3.89
C SER A 203 11.05 -19.58 -2.56
N SER A 204 10.31 -20.35 -1.76
CA SER A 204 10.84 -21.01 -0.57
C SER A 204 12.15 -21.77 -0.81
N SER A 205 12.32 -22.38 -1.99
CA SER A 205 13.53 -23.11 -2.36
C SER A 205 14.76 -22.19 -2.50
N ASP A 206 14.56 -20.93 -2.91
CA ASP A 206 15.64 -19.96 -3.10
C ASP A 206 16.19 -19.43 -1.76
N LEU A 207 15.40 -19.55 -0.69
CA LEU A 207 15.77 -19.11 0.65
C LEU A 207 16.59 -20.17 1.42
N VAL A 208 16.67 -21.41 0.92
CA VAL A 208 17.40 -22.51 1.56
C VAL A 208 18.77 -22.72 0.92
N SER A 209 19.83 -22.33 1.62
CA SER A 209 21.22 -22.62 1.25
C SER A 209 21.73 -23.93 1.87
N LYS A 210 22.65 -24.59 1.15
CA LYS A 210 23.45 -25.73 1.67
C LYS A 210 24.46 -25.32 2.75
N TRP A 211 24.78 -24.03 2.84
CA TRP A 211 25.76 -23.49 3.76
C TRP A 211 25.09 -22.94 5.03
N LEU A 212 25.56 -23.40 6.18
CA LEU A 212 25.00 -23.04 7.47
C LEU A 212 25.04 -21.52 7.68
N GLY A 213 23.89 -20.92 8.02
CA GLY A 213 23.75 -19.48 8.28
C GLY A 213 23.60 -18.58 7.05
N GLU A 214 23.81 -19.08 5.82
CA GLU A 214 23.54 -18.29 4.61
C GLU A 214 22.04 -18.01 4.44
N SER A 215 21.18 -19.00 4.69
CA SER A 215 19.71 -18.86 4.59
C SER A 215 19.17 -17.75 5.48
N GLU A 216 19.66 -17.65 6.73
CA GLU A 216 19.23 -16.60 7.67
C GLU A 216 19.69 -15.20 7.22
N LYS A 217 20.92 -15.10 6.71
CA LYS A 217 21.44 -13.85 6.13
C LYS A 217 20.59 -13.41 4.93
N LEU A 218 20.18 -14.35 4.06
CA LEU A 218 19.29 -14.07 2.93
C LEU A 218 17.94 -13.52 3.37
N VAL A 219 17.26 -14.20 4.31
CA VAL A 219 15.97 -13.74 4.85
C VAL A 219 16.10 -12.36 5.49
N LYS A 220 17.12 -12.14 6.32
CA LYS A 220 17.37 -10.85 6.96
C LYS A 220 17.54 -9.73 5.92
N ASN A 221 18.37 -9.98 4.90
CA ASN A 221 18.63 -9.02 3.84
C ASN A 221 17.38 -8.74 2.98
N LEU A 222 16.52 -9.75 2.72
CA LEU A 222 15.25 -9.57 2.00
C LEU A 222 14.35 -8.58 2.74
N PHE A 223 14.21 -8.73 4.06
CA PHE A 223 13.44 -7.80 4.88
C PHE A 223 14.11 -6.42 5.03
N GLU A 224 15.44 -6.31 4.98
CA GLU A 224 16.14 -5.03 4.91
C GLU A 224 15.84 -4.30 3.59
N LEU A 225 15.97 -5.00 2.45
CA LEU A 225 15.64 -4.48 1.13
C LEU A 225 14.17 -4.06 1.02
N ALA A 226 13.24 -4.91 1.47
CA ALA A 226 11.82 -4.57 1.47
C ALA A 226 11.51 -3.34 2.32
N ARG A 227 12.21 -3.15 3.44
CA ARG A 227 12.08 -1.94 4.29
C ARG A 227 12.65 -0.69 3.63
N ALA A 228 13.70 -0.82 2.82
CA ALA A 228 14.26 0.29 2.03
C ALA A 228 13.33 0.69 0.87
N HIS A 229 12.64 -0.26 0.25
CA HIS A 229 11.75 -0.06 -0.90
C HIS A 229 10.26 0.10 -0.56
N LYS A 230 9.94 0.73 0.58
CA LYS A 230 8.53 0.95 0.98
C LYS A 230 7.80 1.88 -0.01
N PRO A 231 6.52 1.62 -0.35
CA PRO A 231 5.71 0.45 0.03
C PRO A 231 6.11 -0.81 -0.78
N SER A 232 6.16 -1.95 -0.09
CA SER A 232 6.64 -3.22 -0.63
C SER A 232 5.75 -4.40 -0.21
N ILE A 233 5.69 -5.41 -1.06
CA ILE A 233 5.01 -6.68 -0.82
C ILE A 233 6.03 -7.79 -1.05
N ILE A 234 6.18 -8.68 -0.05
CA ILE A 234 6.97 -9.90 -0.17
C ILE A 234 6.00 -11.05 -0.42
N PHE A 235 6.16 -11.72 -1.55
CA PHE A 235 5.43 -12.92 -1.90
C PHE A 235 6.35 -14.12 -1.81
N ILE A 236 6.02 -15.04 -0.90
CA ILE A 236 6.73 -16.30 -0.70
C ILE A 236 5.83 -17.39 -1.29
N ASP A 237 6.24 -17.97 -2.42
CA ASP A 237 5.53 -19.11 -2.99
C ASP A 237 5.98 -20.41 -2.32
N GLU A 238 5.07 -21.39 -2.24
CA GLU A 238 5.33 -22.71 -1.65
C GLU A 238 5.89 -22.64 -0.21
N VAL A 239 5.29 -21.79 0.63
CA VAL A 239 5.74 -21.57 2.03
C VAL A 239 5.75 -22.84 2.88
N ASP A 240 4.96 -23.85 2.50
CA ASP A 240 4.92 -25.17 3.12
C ASP A 240 6.27 -25.90 3.07
N SER A 241 7.09 -25.64 2.06
CA SER A 241 8.46 -26.19 1.97
C SER A 241 9.45 -25.55 2.97
N LEU A 242 9.18 -24.32 3.44
CA LEU A 242 9.97 -23.65 4.50
C LEU A 242 9.42 -23.93 5.90
N CYS A 243 8.11 -24.13 6.04
CA CYS A 243 7.40 -24.15 7.31
C CYS A 243 6.76 -25.53 7.59
N SER A 244 7.50 -26.61 7.38
CA SER A 244 7.06 -27.95 7.79
C SER A 244 6.93 -28.05 9.31
N SER A 245 5.96 -28.83 9.80
CA SER A 245 5.89 -29.19 11.21
C SER A 245 7.23 -29.78 11.67
N ARG A 246 7.81 -29.24 12.75
CA ARG A 246 8.92 -29.92 13.43
C ARG A 246 8.38 -31.25 13.96
N SER A 247 8.73 -32.34 13.29
CA SER A 247 8.70 -33.67 13.90
C SER A 247 9.81 -33.72 14.95
N ASP A 248 9.45 -34.09 16.17
CA ASP A 248 10.40 -34.51 17.21
C ASP A 248 11.17 -35.76 16.78
#